data_AF-A0A2P6NSY3-F1
#
_entry.id   AF-A0A2P6NSY3-F1
#
_cell.length_a   1.000
_cell.length_b   1.000
_cell.length_c   1.000
_cell.angle_alpha   90.00
_cell.angle_beta   90.00
_cell.angle_gamma   90.00
#
_symmetry.space_group_name_H-M   'P 1'
#
loop_
_entity.id
_entity.type
_entity.pdbx_description
1 polymer ?
#
loop_
_entity_poly.entity_id
_entity_poly.type
_entity_poly.pdbx_seq_one_letter_code
_entity_poly.pdbx_strand_id
1 'polypeptide(L)'
;MEVDGDTGREENKENYVPFDEELKKHRKERIGIPPIAQEINEKLEEIAQLEPDMSSLDLTPKKTNFDLKRDVSKRLEKLERMTQRAIIDLMKEKLKSQESANSASADDDLGRKINMSIAEDIEDREE
;
A
#
# COMPACT_ATOMS: atom_id res chain seq x y z
N MET A 1 11.23 74.58 -18.87
CA MET A 1 12.35 73.64 -18.64
C MET A 1 12.58 73.74 -17.15
N GLU A 2 12.10 72.84 -16.30
CA GLU A 2 12.14 71.38 -16.38
C GLU A 2 10.82 70.78 -15.85
N VAL A 3 10.52 69.58 -16.34
CA VAL A 3 9.31 68.79 -16.07
C VAL A 3 9.41 68.05 -14.75
N ASP A 4 8.24 67.80 -14.17
CA ASP A 4 7.94 67.25 -12.85
C ASP A 4 8.67 65.96 -12.45
N GLY A 5 8.84 65.75 -11.14
CA GLY A 5 9.42 64.53 -10.54
C GLY A 5 8.81 64.20 -9.17
N ASP A 6 7.57 63.74 -9.23
CA ASP A 6 6.70 63.08 -8.24
C ASP A 6 7.35 62.35 -7.04
N THR A 7 6.88 62.75 -5.84
CA THR A 7 6.64 62.03 -4.58
C THR A 7 7.65 61.04 -3.97
N GLY A 8 7.89 61.25 -2.66
CA GLY A 8 8.46 60.28 -1.74
C GLY A 8 7.57 59.03 -1.57
N ARG A 9 7.58 58.15 -2.57
CA ARG A 9 7.22 56.75 -2.38
C ARG A 9 8.45 56.03 -1.87
N GLU A 10 8.36 55.43 -0.68
CA GLU A 10 9.36 54.48 -0.22
C GLU A 10 9.35 53.28 -1.18
N GLU A 11 10.18 53.34 -2.23
CA GLU A 11 10.33 52.27 -3.18
C GLU A 11 10.81 51.03 -2.44
N ASN A 12 9.98 49.99 -2.43
CA ASN A 12 10.28 48.76 -1.73
C ASN A 12 11.36 47.98 -2.52
N LYS A 13 12.64 48.28 -2.25
CA LYS A 13 13.84 47.77 -2.96
C LYS A 13 14.12 46.27 -2.72
N GLU A 14 13.16 45.52 -2.23
CA GLU A 14 13.31 44.09 -1.91
C GLU A 14 13.38 43.23 -3.18
N ASN A 15 12.64 43.62 -4.24
CA ASN A 15 12.54 42.85 -5.49
C ASN A 15 13.26 43.45 -6.71
N TYR A 16 13.92 44.61 -6.59
CA TYR A 16 14.59 45.28 -7.71
C TYR A 16 16.13 45.28 -7.56
N VAL A 17 16.85 45.18 -8.69
CA VAL A 17 18.31 45.30 -8.76
C VAL A 17 18.64 46.58 -9.54
N PRO A 18 18.98 47.68 -8.86
CA PRO A 18 19.34 48.93 -9.53
C PRO A 18 20.59 48.74 -10.40
N PHE A 19 20.58 49.34 -11.59
CA PHE A 19 21.72 49.35 -12.49
C PHE A 19 22.83 50.30 -11.99
N ASP A 20 22.41 51.44 -11.43
CA ASP A 20 23.28 52.51 -10.94
C ASP A 20 24.05 52.14 -9.66
N GLU A 21 25.30 52.58 -9.55
CA GLU A 21 26.23 52.18 -8.48
C GLU A 21 25.88 52.83 -7.13
N GLU A 22 25.34 54.04 -7.13
CA GLU A 22 24.94 54.73 -5.90
C GLU A 22 23.71 54.07 -5.25
N LEU A 23 22.78 53.58 -6.07
CA LEU A 23 21.57 52.92 -5.60
C LEU A 23 21.83 51.49 -5.12
N LYS A 24 22.86 50.80 -5.65
CA LYS A 24 23.29 49.48 -5.17
C LYS A 24 23.77 49.51 -3.72
N LYS A 25 24.42 50.59 -3.27
CA LYS A 25 24.93 50.75 -1.89
C LYS A 25 23.82 50.74 -0.83
N HIS A 26 22.60 51.11 -1.22
CA HIS A 26 21.44 51.21 -0.34
C HIS A 26 20.53 49.97 -0.42
N ARG A 27 20.97 48.89 -1.08
CA ARG A 27 20.22 47.64 -1.18
C ARG A 27 20.35 46.85 0.12
N LYS A 28 19.22 46.51 0.73
CA LYS A 28 19.17 45.59 1.88
C LYS A 28 19.60 44.19 1.43
N GLU A 29 20.30 43.47 2.31
CA GLU A 29 20.70 42.10 2.06
C GLU A 29 19.46 41.22 1.85
N ARG A 30 19.47 40.41 0.78
CA ARG A 30 18.42 39.41 0.59
C ARG A 30 18.59 38.34 1.65
N ILE A 31 17.58 38.16 2.49
CA ILE A 31 17.50 37.00 3.38
C ILE A 31 17.37 35.78 2.46
N GLY A 32 18.43 34.98 2.38
CA GLY A 32 18.38 33.70 1.70
C GLY A 32 17.36 32.81 2.39
N ILE A 33 16.53 32.11 1.62
CA ILE A 33 15.72 31.03 2.17
C ILE A 33 16.72 30.06 2.81
N PRO A 34 16.56 29.68 4.09
CA PRO A 34 17.44 28.70 4.70
C PRO A 34 17.42 27.43 3.83
N PRO A 35 18.55 26.73 3.68
CA PRO A 35 18.64 25.56 2.85
C PRO A 35 17.84 24.41 3.48
N ILE A 36 16.53 24.42 3.28
CA ILE A 36 15.59 23.35 3.68
C ILE A 36 16.06 21.99 3.16
N ALA A 37 16.76 21.98 2.01
CA ALA A 37 17.39 20.79 1.48
C ALA A 37 18.44 20.16 2.41
N GLN A 38 19.20 20.98 3.17
CA GLN A 38 20.17 20.48 4.14
C GLN A 38 19.45 19.87 5.35
N GLU A 39 18.44 20.55 5.89
CA GLU A 39 17.62 20.02 7.00
C GLU A 39 16.90 18.72 6.63
N ILE A 40 16.45 18.59 5.38
CA ILE A 40 15.85 17.36 4.85
C ILE A 40 16.89 16.25 4.80
N ASN A 41 18.09 16.53 4.28
CA ASN A 41 19.16 15.54 4.18
C ASN A 41 19.63 15.06 5.55
N GLU A 42 19.79 15.95 6.53
CA GLU A 42 20.17 15.60 7.90
C GLU A 42 19.14 14.67 8.55
N LYS A 43 17.84 14.99 8.40
CA LYS A 43 16.76 14.12 8.90
C LYS A 43 16.73 12.77 8.18
N LEU A 44 17.04 12.73 6.89
CA LEU A 44 17.12 11.47 6.14
C LEU A 44 18.28 10.59 6.61
N GLU A 45 19.44 11.19 6.89
CA GLU A 45 20.59 10.47 7.44
C GLU A 45 20.29 9.92 8.84
N GLU A 46 19.58 10.68 9.68
CA GLU A 46 19.14 10.24 11.00
C GLU A 46 18.14 9.07 10.91
N ILE A 47 17.15 9.15 10.01
CA ILE A 47 16.18 8.07 9.77
C ILE A 47 16.88 6.81 9.21
N ALA A 48 17.84 6.98 8.30
CA ALA A 48 18.59 5.88 7.71
C ALA A 48 19.49 5.15 8.74
N GLN A 49 19.94 5.84 9.79
CA GLN A 49 20.71 5.25 10.88
C GLN A 49 19.83 4.49 11.88
N LEU A 50 18.60 4.94 12.12
CA LEU A 50 17.68 4.35 13.09
C LEU A 50 16.97 3.10 12.58
N GLU A 51 16.62 3.04 11.28
CA GLU A 51 15.90 1.92 10.68
C GLU A 51 16.51 1.52 9.33
N PRO A 52 17.55 0.65 9.31
CA PRO A 52 18.23 0.26 8.07
C PRO A 52 17.31 -0.46 7.08
N ASP A 53 16.23 -1.09 7.55
CA ASP A 53 15.24 -1.79 6.72
C ASP A 53 14.25 -0.83 6.02
N MET A 54 14.13 0.41 6.50
CA MET A 54 13.26 1.45 5.91
C MET A 54 13.97 2.30 4.83
N SER A 55 15.26 2.03 4.60
CA SER A 55 16.05 2.63 3.51
C SER A 55 15.51 2.31 2.11
N SER A 56 14.62 1.32 2.01
CA SER A 56 13.95 0.90 0.79
C SER A 56 12.54 1.48 0.65
N LEU A 57 12.26 2.65 1.26
CA LEU A 57 11.04 3.38 0.95
C LEU A 57 11.09 3.76 -0.53
N ASP A 58 10.40 3.00 -1.36
CA ASP A 58 10.35 3.13 -2.80
C ASP A 58 9.70 4.48 -3.16
N LEU A 59 10.53 5.52 -3.20
CA LEU A 59 10.22 6.93 -3.47
C LEU A 59 9.93 7.19 -4.96
N THR A 60 9.94 6.13 -5.77
CA THR A 60 9.45 6.21 -7.14
C THR A 60 7.97 6.62 -7.13
N PRO A 61 7.54 7.52 -8.04
CA PRO A 61 6.13 7.84 -8.16
C PRO A 61 5.36 6.56 -8.48
N LYS A 62 4.62 6.07 -7.49
CA LYS A 62 3.90 4.81 -7.60
C LYS A 62 2.81 4.95 -8.66
N LYS A 63 2.45 3.84 -9.29
CA LYS A 63 1.31 3.80 -10.24
C LYS A 63 0.09 4.44 -9.59
N THR A 64 -0.69 5.22 -10.34
CA THR A 64 -1.89 5.93 -9.86
C THR A 64 -2.87 5.02 -9.09
N ASN A 65 -2.92 3.73 -9.43
CA ASN A 65 -3.80 2.74 -8.79
C ASN A 65 -3.18 2.03 -7.57
N PHE A 66 -2.00 2.44 -7.11
CA PHE A 66 -1.28 1.78 -6.02
C PHE A 66 -2.07 1.85 -4.70
N ASP A 67 -2.63 3.01 -4.42
CA ASP A 67 -3.46 3.24 -3.24
C ASP A 67 -4.74 2.39 -3.29
N LEU A 68 -5.41 2.39 -4.44
CA LEU A 68 -6.60 1.57 -4.67
C LEU A 68 -6.31 0.08 -4.44
N LYS A 69 -5.19 -0.43 -4.96
CA LYS A 69 -4.80 -1.83 -4.75
C LYS A 69 -4.57 -2.12 -3.28
N ARG A 70 -3.81 -1.27 -2.58
CA ARG A 70 -3.52 -1.45 -1.15
C ARG A 70 -4.81 -1.52 -0.32
N ASP A 71 -5.72 -0.58 -0.55
CA ASP A 71 -6.92 -0.43 0.26
C ASP A 71 -7.97 -1.52 -0.03
N VAL A 72 -8.00 -2.01 -1.27
CA VAL A 72 -8.91 -3.09 -1.70
C VAL A 72 -8.38 -4.47 -1.32
N SER A 73 -7.06 -4.70 -1.30
CA SER A 73 -6.46 -6.01 -0.99
C SER A 73 -6.97 -6.63 0.31
N LYS A 74 -7.02 -5.86 1.40
CA LYS A 74 -7.49 -6.35 2.71
C LYS A 74 -8.97 -6.79 2.68
N ARG A 75 -9.79 -6.10 1.88
CA ARG A 75 -11.22 -6.44 1.73
C ARG A 75 -11.39 -7.69 0.87
N LEU A 76 -10.60 -7.81 -0.20
CA LEU A 76 -10.60 -8.98 -1.07
C LEU A 76 -10.18 -10.24 -0.33
N GLU A 77 -9.13 -10.17 0.49
CA GLU A 77 -8.68 -11.33 1.27
C GLU A 77 -9.78 -11.83 2.23
N LYS A 78 -10.47 -10.91 2.92
CA LYS A 78 -11.60 -11.27 3.79
C LYS A 78 -12.73 -11.92 3.00
N LEU A 79 -13.07 -11.34 1.85
CA LEU A 79 -14.13 -11.84 0.99
C LEU A 79 -13.78 -13.22 0.41
N GLU A 80 -12.54 -13.41 -0.01
CA GLU A 80 -12.02 -14.67 -0.54
C GLU A 80 -12.13 -15.78 0.50
N ARG A 81 -11.71 -15.53 1.75
CA ARG A 81 -11.86 -16.49 2.85
C ARG A 81 -13.32 -16.89 3.09
N MET A 82 -14.24 -15.91 3.06
CA MET A 82 -15.68 -16.18 3.19
C MET A 82 -16.22 -16.98 2.00
N THR A 83 -15.75 -16.68 0.80
CA THR A 83 -16.17 -17.34 -0.44
C THR A 83 -15.69 -18.78 -0.48
N GLN A 84 -14.43 -19.05 -0.11
CA GLN A 84 -13.90 -20.41 0.03
C GLN A 84 -14.71 -21.23 1.04
N ARG A 85 -15.05 -20.64 2.19
CA ARG A 85 -15.90 -21.29 3.19
C ARG A 85 -17.29 -21.60 2.64
N ALA A 86 -17.95 -20.63 2.00
CA ALA A 86 -19.26 -20.84 1.39
C ALA A 86 -19.23 -21.91 0.29
N ILE A 87 -18.17 -21.95 -0.52
CA ILE A 87 -17.94 -22.99 -1.52
C ILE A 87 -17.82 -24.37 -0.87
N ILE A 88 -17.06 -24.50 0.22
CA ILE A 88 -16.92 -25.76 0.96
C ILE A 88 -18.27 -26.20 1.55
N ASP A 89 -19.02 -25.26 2.14
CA ASP A 89 -20.32 -25.56 2.73
C ASP A 89 -21.34 -26.00 1.67
N LEU A 90 -21.36 -25.33 0.50
CA LEU A 90 -22.17 -25.74 -0.66
C LEU A 90 -21.78 -27.12 -1.20
N MET A 91 -20.47 -27.44 -1.25
CA MET A 91 -20.02 -28.78 -1.66
C MET A 91 -20.47 -29.86 -0.69
N LYS A 92 -20.38 -29.60 0.63
CA LYS A 92 -20.85 -30.53 1.67
C LYS A 92 -22.35 -30.76 1.58
N GLU A 93 -23.14 -29.71 1.39
CA GLU A 93 -24.59 -29.81 1.21
C GLU A 93 -24.94 -30.62 -0.04
N LYS A 94 -24.26 -30.35 -1.17
CA LYS A 94 -24.46 -31.10 -2.41
C LYS A 94 -24.14 -32.59 -2.25
N LEU A 95 -23.02 -32.93 -1.62
CA LEU A 95 -22.66 -34.33 -1.36
C LEU A 95 -23.69 -35.02 -0.46
N LYS A 96 -24.13 -34.37 0.62
CA LYS A 96 -25.17 -34.90 1.52
C LYS A 96 -26.52 -35.06 0.81
N SER A 97 -26.88 -34.13 -0.07
CA SER A 97 -28.10 -34.22 -0.86
C SER A 97 -28.02 -35.37 -1.89
N GLN A 98 -26.84 -35.61 -2.48
CA GLN A 98 -26.63 -36.77 -3.35
C GLN A 98 -26.65 -38.09 -2.57
N GLU A 99 -26.03 -38.14 -1.39
CA GLU A 99 -26.03 -39.33 -0.55
C GLU A 99 -27.44 -39.64 -0.01
N SER A 100 -28.22 -38.64 0.38
CA SER A 100 -29.62 -38.83 0.79
C SER A 100 -30.54 -39.22 -0.38
N ALA A 101 -30.30 -38.70 -1.58
CA ALA A 101 -31.00 -39.13 -2.79
C ALA A 101 -30.63 -40.57 -3.19
N ASN A 102 -29.35 -40.94 -3.11
CA ASN A 102 -28.87 -42.28 -3.45
C ASN A 102 -29.24 -43.33 -2.39
N SER A 103 -29.14 -43.00 -1.09
CA SER A 103 -29.51 -43.90 0.02
C SER A 103 -31.02 -44.13 0.16
N ALA A 104 -31.85 -43.25 -0.41
CA ALA A 104 -33.28 -43.53 -0.58
C ALA A 104 -33.58 -44.54 -1.70
N SER A 105 -32.58 -44.98 -2.47
CA SER A 105 -32.79 -45.78 -3.70
C SER A 105 -31.92 -47.02 -3.89
N ALA A 106 -30.93 -47.34 -3.04
CA ALA A 106 -30.25 -48.63 -3.15
C ALA A 106 -29.43 -49.00 -1.91
N ASP A 107 -29.60 -50.24 -1.46
CA ASP A 107 -28.60 -51.04 -0.76
C ASP A 107 -27.21 -50.84 -1.37
N ASP A 108 -26.29 -50.18 -0.66
CA ASP A 108 -24.88 -50.11 -1.04
C ASP A 108 -24.04 -51.04 -0.13
N ASP A 109 -24.37 -52.32 -0.18
CA ASP A 109 -23.66 -53.44 0.46
C ASP A 109 -22.21 -53.58 -0.07
N LEU A 110 -21.95 -53.09 -1.30
CA LEU A 110 -20.62 -53.10 -1.92
C LEU A 110 -19.66 -52.07 -1.31
N GLY A 111 -20.12 -50.84 -1.07
CA GLY A 111 -19.29 -49.79 -0.46
C GLY A 111 -18.87 -50.13 0.98
N ARG A 112 -19.73 -50.84 1.72
CA ARG A 112 -19.43 -51.28 3.09
C ARG A 112 -18.42 -52.42 3.13
N LYS A 113 -18.46 -53.35 2.15
CA LYS A 113 -17.50 -54.46 2.03
C LYS A 113 -16.09 -54.00 1.67
N ILE A 114 -15.97 -53.01 0.78
CA ILE A 114 -14.66 -52.46 0.38
C ILE A 114 -13.98 -51.72 1.53
N ASN A 115 -14.73 -50.92 2.30
CA ASN A 115 -14.16 -50.25 3.47
C ASN A 115 -13.79 -51.23 4.61
N MET A 116 -14.48 -52.37 4.72
CA MET A 116 -14.14 -53.42 5.70
C MET A 116 -12.86 -54.17 5.32
N SER A 117 -12.69 -54.55 4.05
CA SER A 117 -11.49 -55.27 3.61
C SER A 117 -10.22 -54.42 3.70
N ILE A 118 -10.33 -53.11 3.45
CA ILE A 118 -9.20 -52.18 3.61
C ILE A 118 -8.79 -52.07 5.08
N ALA A 119 -9.73 -52.18 6.02
CA ALA A 119 -9.42 -52.14 7.44
C ALA A 119 -8.74 -53.44 7.92
N GLU A 120 -9.19 -54.61 7.46
CA GLU A 120 -8.53 -55.90 7.73
C GLU A 120 -7.10 -55.96 7.16
N ASP A 121 -6.89 -55.49 5.92
CA ASP A 121 -5.56 -55.49 5.28
C ASP A 121 -4.53 -54.55 5.96
N ILE A 122 -4.99 -53.60 6.79
CA ILE A 122 -4.11 -52.68 7.53
C ILE A 122 -3.62 -53.31 8.85
N GLU A 123 -4.45 -54.12 9.51
CA GLU A 123 -4.12 -54.74 10.80
C GLU A 123 -3.08 -55.87 10.63
N ASP A 124 -3.11 -56.61 9.52
CA ASP A 124 -2.15 -57.69 9.23
C ASP A 124 -0.73 -57.20 8.83
N ARG A 125 -0.52 -55.89 8.69
CA ARG A 125 0.75 -55.30 8.24
C ARG A 125 1.62 -54.76 9.37
N GLU A 126 1.10 -54.77 10.60
CA GLU A 126 1.80 -54.31 11.82
C GLU A 126 2.28 -55.45 12.75
N GLU A 127 2.19 -56.73 12.34
CA GLU A 127 2.93 -57.87 12.94
C GLU A 127 4.10 -58.33 12.06
#